data_AF-A0A4Y9IUE2-F1
#
_entry.id   AF-A0A4Y9IUE2-F1
#
_cell.length_a   1.000
_cell.length_b   1.000
_cell.length_c   1.000
_cell.angle_alpha   90.00
_cell.angle_beta   90.00
_cell.angle_gamma   90.00
#
_symmetry.space_group_name_H-M   'P 1'
#
loop_
_entity.id
_entity.type
_entity.pdbx_description
1 polymer ?
#
loop_
_entity_poly.entity_id
_entity_poly.type
_entity_poly.pdbx_seq_one_letter_code
_entity_poly.pdbx_strand_id
1 'polypeptide(L)'
;MNKFNLLILLVSLTCFWSCDDVTEYDLSFGISGVVIPKYEEGIQGTEVKIEGRGFQSTDHLHLRPLLKPLDGSFDIDVEIKEVTSSYLSFLFPLNAKESGYSLVLVRGDKEISLGSMQQWLPKGWVADINLRNTLKVIGPQLFDAQDSLKLSVAADFEFENGTLNISGKGITNLSGLEKFPKLKTLWATDNNLGNIELVGMDGIVSIFAWSSNITSMNIQSKTLQTLYMGNNPLTELDLSKCPALLNIVLDNIKFRKLDISNCMCFGSFDNFKFDFDTNQECQLLVSNIWFWHMDMFNRSSAVRTAGLSGVKVTTIGLDKEVVFDKINWTNAGTASMPDANLRAIMKGYCPQAFSGNDIIISEARNAKLPTNLANKLDLSDKNITSLDGLKYFDDVWYLVCDNNNISEIDMTGWYNLTTISAKNAGLTSFKTKDQPWLRDIDLSNNTSLKYIDMRGISLLSNYNIRFIATGCPIEYLDLRNGYAWSTWGQSGDKLAFDFTADTSKSRTLKVETAENGGWSSVWNSGVNPVQKAIEAGVRVEYYNWTNAATGNYGELLKTVN
;
A
#
# COMPACT_ATOMS: atom_id res chain seq x y z
N MET A 1 43.72 -22.72 -3.17
CA MET A 1 43.16 -23.40 -1.98
C MET A 1 41.65 -23.20 -2.03
N ASN A 2 40.93 -24.03 -2.77
CA ASN A 2 40.11 -25.18 -2.28
C ASN A 2 38.99 -24.74 -1.32
N LYS A 3 37.76 -24.57 -1.83
CA LYS A 3 36.62 -25.54 -1.87
C LYS A 3 35.85 -25.54 -0.53
N PHE A 4 34.52 -25.36 -0.47
CA PHE A 4 33.49 -26.25 -1.02
C PHE A 4 32.10 -25.58 -1.11
N ASN A 5 31.38 -25.88 -2.18
CA ASN A 5 29.92 -25.75 -2.32
C ASN A 5 29.19 -26.75 -1.41
N LEU A 6 28.01 -26.42 -0.91
CA LEU A 6 26.95 -27.41 -0.75
C LEU A 6 25.57 -26.85 -1.06
N LEU A 7 25.11 -27.20 -2.26
CA LEU A 7 23.73 -27.27 -2.68
C LEU A 7 23.06 -28.43 -1.92
N ILE A 8 21.95 -28.19 -1.23
CA ILE A 8 20.98 -29.25 -0.94
C ILE A 8 19.61 -28.76 -1.39
N LEU A 9 19.19 -29.31 -2.52
CA LEU A 9 17.82 -29.39 -2.96
C LEU A 9 17.43 -30.87 -2.81
N LEU A 10 16.49 -31.20 -1.92
CA LEU A 10 15.72 -32.44 -2.00
C LEU A 10 14.40 -32.29 -1.24
N VAL A 11 13.35 -32.31 -2.06
CA VAL A 11 11.94 -32.37 -1.72
C VAL A 11 11.61 -33.69 -1.02
N SER A 12 10.87 -33.65 0.08
CA SER A 12 9.83 -34.66 0.34
C SER A 12 8.75 -34.11 1.28
N LEU A 13 7.52 -34.24 0.79
CA LEU A 13 6.24 -33.99 1.43
C LEU A 13 6.11 -34.77 2.76
N THR A 14 5.78 -34.09 3.85
CA THR A 14 4.79 -34.57 4.83
C THR A 14 4.09 -33.38 5.47
N CYS A 15 2.77 -33.32 5.29
CA CYS A 15 1.89 -32.40 5.97
C CYS A 15 1.95 -32.63 7.48
N PHE A 16 2.27 -31.59 8.25
CA PHE A 16 1.69 -31.38 9.57
C PHE A 16 1.35 -29.90 9.68
N TRP A 17 0.06 -29.62 9.85
CA TRP A 17 -0.42 -28.33 10.33
C TRP A 17 0.13 -28.12 11.75
N SER A 18 0.93 -27.08 11.96
CA SER A 18 0.87 -26.32 13.21
C SER A 18 0.87 -24.84 12.88
N CYS A 19 -0.08 -24.15 13.50
CA CYS A 19 -0.32 -22.72 13.44
C CYS A 19 0.84 -22.00 14.12
N ASP A 20 1.68 -21.31 13.35
CA ASP A 20 2.71 -20.43 13.89
C ASP A 20 2.27 -18.97 13.67
N ASP A 21 1.60 -18.39 14.66
CA ASP A 21 1.48 -16.95 14.82
C ASP A 21 2.82 -16.41 15.32
N VAL A 22 3.71 -16.05 14.40
CA VAL A 22 4.93 -15.31 14.74
C VAL A 22 4.61 -13.82 14.70
N THR A 23 4.30 -13.24 15.85
CA THR A 23 4.26 -11.79 16.06
C THR A 23 5.70 -11.27 16.19
N GLU A 24 6.11 -10.35 15.31
CA GLU A 24 7.35 -9.58 15.49
C GLU A 24 7.12 -8.52 16.58
N TYR A 25 7.93 -8.57 17.65
CA TYR A 25 7.86 -7.72 18.84
C TYR A 25 8.82 -6.52 18.77
N ASP A 26 8.54 -5.50 19.59
CA ASP A 26 9.42 -4.37 19.90
C ASP A 26 10.85 -4.84 20.27
N LEU A 27 11.82 -4.44 19.45
CA LEU A 27 13.25 -4.77 19.58
C LEU A 27 13.89 -4.26 20.88
N SER A 28 13.22 -3.38 21.64
CA SER A 28 13.75 -2.82 22.89
C SER A 28 13.71 -3.77 24.10
N PHE A 29 12.80 -4.76 24.11
CA PHE A 29 12.71 -5.78 25.16
C PHE A 29 13.57 -7.01 24.89
N GLY A 30 14.04 -7.23 23.65
CA GLY A 30 14.88 -8.39 23.31
C GLY A 30 14.22 -9.76 23.54
N ILE A 31 12.89 -9.79 23.71
CA ILE A 31 12.09 -11.01 23.86
C ILE A 31 11.63 -11.49 22.49
N SER A 32 11.79 -12.78 22.18
CA SER A 32 11.35 -13.35 20.90
C SER A 32 10.96 -14.83 21.01
N GLY A 33 10.18 -15.31 20.05
CA GLY A 33 9.76 -16.73 19.99
C GLY A 33 8.90 -17.16 21.17
N VAL A 34 8.09 -16.24 21.71
CA VAL A 34 7.28 -16.50 22.91
C VAL A 34 6.18 -17.49 22.59
N VAL A 35 6.11 -18.57 23.36
CA VAL A 35 5.04 -19.57 23.29
C VAL A 35 4.21 -19.47 24.56
N ILE A 36 2.98 -18.98 24.41
CA ILE A 36 2.04 -18.87 25.52
C ILE A 36 1.30 -20.21 25.67
N PRO A 37 1.31 -20.80 26.88
CA PRO A 37 0.56 -22.02 27.14
C PRO A 37 -0.95 -21.77 27.02
N LYS A 38 -1.68 -22.78 26.56
CA LYS A 38 -3.14 -22.70 26.46
C LYS A 38 -3.75 -22.64 27.86
N TYR A 39 -4.84 -21.87 27.98
CA TYR A 39 -5.65 -21.91 29.20
C TYR A 39 -6.38 -23.26 29.28
N GLU A 40 -6.26 -23.94 30.41
CA GLU A 40 -6.97 -25.19 30.72
C GLU A 40 -7.90 -25.00 31.93
N GLU A 41 -9.02 -25.71 31.96
CA GLU A 41 -9.94 -25.66 33.09
C GLU A 41 -9.26 -26.22 34.35
N GLY A 42 -9.23 -25.43 35.43
CA GLY A 42 -8.52 -25.79 36.67
C GLY A 42 -7.05 -25.35 36.73
N ILE A 43 -6.58 -24.51 35.80
CA ILE A 43 -5.21 -23.98 35.80
C ILE A 43 -4.86 -23.14 37.05
N GLN A 44 -5.86 -22.61 37.76
CA GLN A 44 -5.64 -21.85 38.99
C GLN A 44 -4.88 -22.67 40.03
N GLY A 45 -3.76 -22.13 40.53
CA GLY A 45 -2.90 -22.79 41.50
C GLY A 45 -1.94 -23.82 40.89
N THR A 46 -1.89 -23.95 39.57
CA THR A 46 -0.88 -24.76 38.87
C THR A 46 0.29 -23.91 38.40
N GLU A 47 1.47 -24.54 38.24
CA GLU A 47 2.63 -23.90 37.64
C GLU A 47 2.49 -23.88 36.11
N VAL A 48 2.68 -22.69 35.53
CA VAL A 48 2.53 -22.40 34.11
C VAL A 48 3.87 -21.93 33.56
N LYS A 49 4.26 -22.45 32.39
CA LYS A 49 5.55 -22.16 31.75
C LYS A 49 5.36 -21.45 30.42
N ILE A 50 5.99 -20.29 30.27
CA ILE A 50 6.08 -19.52 29.02
C ILE A 50 7.45 -19.77 28.42
N GLU A 51 7.52 -20.28 27.20
CA GLU A 51 8.79 -20.48 26.49
C GLU A 51 9.11 -19.27 25.63
N GLY A 52 10.38 -19.01 25.35
CA GLY A 52 10.82 -17.89 24.52
C GLY A 52 12.33 -17.73 24.51
N ARG A 53 12.80 -16.52 24.19
CA ARG A 53 14.21 -16.14 24.27
C ARG A 53 14.31 -14.72 24.80
N GLY A 54 15.32 -14.45 25.62
CA GLY A 54 15.65 -13.10 26.09
C GLY A 54 15.02 -12.68 27.43
N PHE A 55 14.43 -13.63 28.15
CA PHE A 55 13.97 -13.42 29.53
C PHE A 55 15.18 -13.17 30.46
N GLN A 56 14.99 -12.33 31.46
CA GLN A 56 16.01 -11.88 32.40
C GLN A 56 15.57 -12.15 33.84
N SER A 57 16.51 -12.40 34.74
CA SER A 57 16.20 -12.71 36.15
C SER A 57 15.45 -11.60 36.91
N THR A 58 15.39 -10.39 36.35
CA THR A 58 14.63 -9.24 36.89
C THR A 58 13.23 -9.10 36.30
N ASP A 59 12.83 -10.00 35.41
CA ASP A 59 11.52 -9.94 34.78
C ASP A 59 10.42 -10.35 35.79
N HIS A 60 9.37 -9.56 35.82
CA HIS A 60 8.13 -9.84 36.54
C HIS A 60 6.99 -10.07 35.56
N LEU A 61 5.91 -10.70 36.02
CA LEU A 61 4.75 -10.97 35.19
C LEU A 61 3.48 -10.59 35.95
N HIS A 62 2.58 -9.87 35.29
CA HIS A 62 1.23 -9.61 35.77
C HIS A 62 0.22 -10.27 34.84
N LEU A 63 -0.91 -10.70 35.40
CA LEU A 63 -2.10 -11.03 34.61
C LEU A 63 -3.03 -9.83 34.58
N ARG A 64 -3.22 -9.26 33.39
CA ARG A 64 -4.13 -8.13 33.16
C ARG A 64 -5.46 -8.63 32.58
N PRO A 65 -6.60 -8.49 33.28
CA PRO A 65 -7.88 -8.97 32.75
C PRO A 65 -8.24 -8.30 31.42
N LEU A 66 -8.63 -9.10 30.42
CA LEU A 66 -8.91 -8.59 29.06
C LEU A 66 -10.20 -7.75 28.96
N LEU A 67 -11.09 -7.86 29.96
CA LEU A 67 -12.39 -7.19 29.99
C LEU A 67 -12.47 -6.08 31.04
N LYS A 68 -11.32 -5.62 31.53
CA LYS A 68 -11.21 -4.53 32.52
C LYS A 68 -10.34 -3.39 31.96
N PRO A 69 -10.45 -2.17 32.53
CA PRO A 69 -9.55 -1.07 32.19
C PRO A 69 -8.07 -1.48 32.28
N LEU A 70 -7.26 -1.01 31.32
CA LEU A 70 -5.83 -1.35 31.19
C LEU A 70 -4.91 -0.44 32.02
N ASP A 71 -5.46 0.34 32.95
CA ASP A 71 -4.71 1.26 33.83
C ASP A 71 -3.94 0.54 34.95
N GLY A 72 -3.82 -0.78 34.87
CA GLY A 72 -3.18 -1.64 35.86
C GLY A 72 -3.98 -1.84 37.15
N SER A 73 -5.12 -1.16 37.32
CA SER A 73 -5.89 -1.20 38.58
C SER A 73 -6.48 -2.57 38.91
N PHE A 74 -6.56 -3.46 37.93
CA PHE A 74 -7.04 -4.83 38.06
C PHE A 74 -5.96 -5.87 37.77
N ASP A 75 -4.71 -5.46 37.63
CA ASP A 75 -3.60 -6.38 37.40
C ASP A 75 -3.42 -7.29 38.62
N ILE A 76 -3.15 -8.56 38.33
CA ILE A 76 -2.87 -9.57 39.34
C ILE A 76 -1.40 -9.93 39.22
N ASP A 77 -0.61 -9.54 40.22
CA ASP A 77 0.78 -9.98 40.34
C ASP A 77 0.82 -11.51 40.43
N VAL A 78 1.71 -12.13 39.66
CA VAL A 78 1.92 -13.58 39.73
C VAL A 78 3.17 -13.93 40.53
N GLU A 79 3.14 -15.10 41.17
CA GLU A 79 4.32 -15.64 41.84
C GLU A 79 5.22 -16.32 40.80
N ILE A 80 6.34 -15.69 40.45
CA ILE A 80 7.36 -16.28 39.58
C ILE A 80 8.06 -17.44 40.31
N LYS A 81 8.19 -18.58 39.62
CA LYS A 81 8.89 -19.78 40.13
C LYS A 81 10.32 -19.85 39.60
N GLU A 82 10.51 -19.64 38.30
CA GLU A 82 11.83 -19.68 37.68
C GLU A 82 11.88 -18.73 36.47
N VAL A 83 13.04 -18.11 36.26
CA VAL A 83 13.33 -17.37 35.03
C VAL A 83 14.69 -17.80 34.51
N THR A 84 14.73 -18.24 33.26
CA THR A 84 15.95 -18.54 32.51
C THR A 84 15.99 -17.67 31.25
N SER A 85 17.06 -17.71 30.46
CA SER A 85 17.09 -16.97 29.19
C SER A 85 16.12 -17.51 28.13
N SER A 86 15.54 -18.70 28.33
CA SER A 86 14.67 -19.38 27.37
C SER A 86 13.25 -19.70 27.86
N TYR A 87 12.94 -19.45 29.13
CA TYR A 87 11.56 -19.56 29.65
C TYR A 87 11.39 -18.81 30.97
N LEU A 88 10.13 -18.53 31.30
CA LEU A 88 9.67 -18.03 32.59
C LEU A 88 8.52 -18.94 33.09
N SER A 89 8.62 -19.44 34.32
CA SER A 89 7.55 -20.21 34.97
C SER A 89 6.97 -19.45 36.17
N PHE A 90 5.67 -19.58 36.38
CA PHE A 90 4.93 -18.87 37.43
C PHE A 90 3.74 -19.69 37.93
N LEU A 91 3.26 -19.39 39.14
CA LEU A 91 2.04 -19.96 39.68
C LEU A 91 0.84 -19.16 39.19
N PHE A 92 -0.11 -19.81 38.52
CA PHE A 92 -1.34 -19.13 38.09
C PHE A 92 -2.19 -18.75 39.32
N PRO A 93 -2.57 -17.47 39.52
CA PRO A 93 -3.21 -17.04 40.76
C PRO A 93 -4.60 -17.66 41.00
N LEU A 94 -4.89 -18.04 42.26
CA LEU A 94 -6.20 -18.58 42.65
C LEU A 94 -7.35 -17.55 42.56
N ASN A 95 -7.03 -16.27 42.62
CA ASN A 95 -7.97 -15.16 42.49
C ASN A 95 -8.20 -14.73 41.03
N ALA A 96 -7.56 -15.36 40.05
CA ALA A 96 -7.78 -15.12 38.64
C ALA A 96 -9.09 -15.79 38.16
N LYS A 97 -10.20 -15.05 38.23
CA LYS A 97 -11.57 -15.50 37.96
C LYS A 97 -12.21 -14.96 36.68
N GLU A 98 -11.50 -14.11 35.94
CA GLU A 98 -12.00 -13.48 34.72
C GLU A 98 -11.86 -14.41 33.50
N SER A 99 -12.65 -14.17 32.45
CA SER A 99 -12.68 -15.02 31.25
C SER A 99 -11.45 -14.91 30.35
N GLY A 100 -10.43 -14.14 30.74
CA GLY A 100 -9.15 -14.10 30.04
C GLY A 100 -8.22 -13.01 30.57
N TYR A 101 -6.92 -13.25 30.38
CA TYR A 101 -5.84 -12.43 30.89
C TYR A 101 -4.78 -12.19 29.82
N SER A 102 -4.33 -10.95 29.68
CA SER A 102 -3.07 -10.63 29.01
C SER A 102 -1.91 -10.92 29.96
N LEU A 103 -0.86 -11.55 29.46
CA LEU A 103 0.37 -11.85 30.17
C LEU A 103 1.29 -10.66 29.96
N VAL A 104 1.40 -9.80 30.97
CA VAL A 104 2.18 -8.56 30.88
C VAL A 104 3.52 -8.78 31.56
N LEU A 105 4.59 -8.83 30.77
CA LEU A 105 5.96 -8.89 31.26
C LEU A 105 6.40 -7.49 31.65
N VAL A 106 6.92 -7.34 32.86
CA VAL A 106 7.43 -6.07 33.40
C VAL A 106 8.94 -6.18 33.58
N ARG A 107 9.67 -5.23 33.00
CA ARG A 107 11.13 -5.11 33.15
C ARG A 107 11.48 -3.68 33.49
N GLY A 108 11.88 -3.46 34.75
CA GLY A 108 12.11 -2.11 35.26
C GLY A 108 10.81 -1.30 35.31
N ASP A 109 10.79 -0.15 34.64
CA ASP A 109 9.63 0.74 34.51
C ASP A 109 8.79 0.49 33.26
N LYS A 110 9.16 -0.51 32.45
CA LYS A 110 8.49 -0.84 31.19
C LYS A 110 7.67 -2.11 31.32
N GLU A 111 6.58 -2.17 30.56
CA GLU A 111 5.75 -3.34 30.41
C GLU A 111 5.55 -3.70 28.94
N ILE A 112 5.41 -4.99 28.64
CA ILE A 112 5.04 -5.51 27.33
C ILE A 112 4.04 -6.65 27.49
N SER A 113 2.98 -6.66 26.69
CA SER A 113 2.11 -7.83 26.61
C SER A 113 2.82 -8.92 25.79
N LEU A 114 3.00 -10.09 26.40
CA LEU A 114 3.49 -11.31 25.74
C LEU A 114 2.40 -12.01 24.91
N GLY A 115 1.15 -11.53 25.00
CA GLY A 115 -0.06 -12.11 24.44
C GLY A 115 -1.06 -12.51 25.54
N SER A 116 -2.08 -13.30 25.22
CA SER A 116 -3.20 -13.54 26.14
C SER A 116 -3.56 -15.01 26.33
N MET A 117 -3.97 -15.35 27.56
CA MET A 117 -4.63 -16.59 27.95
C MET A 117 -6.11 -16.30 28.17
N GLN A 118 -6.95 -16.69 27.22
CA GLN A 118 -8.41 -16.65 27.39
C GLN A 118 -8.90 -17.97 27.97
N GLN A 119 -9.76 -17.90 29.00
CA GLN A 119 -10.69 -18.99 29.24
C GLN A 119 -11.45 -19.18 27.94
N TRP A 120 -11.62 -20.42 27.49
CA TRP A 120 -12.40 -20.72 26.29
C TRP A 120 -13.78 -20.08 26.45
N LEU A 121 -13.95 -18.88 25.92
CA LEU A 121 -15.26 -18.33 25.67
C LEU A 121 -15.92 -19.36 24.74
N PRO A 122 -17.16 -19.80 25.02
CA PRO A 122 -17.82 -20.77 24.18
C PRO A 122 -17.68 -20.38 22.71
N LYS A 123 -17.33 -21.34 21.85
CA LYS A 123 -17.12 -21.09 20.41
C LYS A 123 -18.28 -20.26 19.85
N GLY A 124 -18.03 -18.99 19.49
CA GLY A 124 -19.08 -18.04 19.09
C GLY A 124 -19.47 -16.98 20.13
N TRP A 125 -18.74 -16.77 21.21
CA TRP A 125 -19.05 -15.70 22.15
C TRP A 125 -18.69 -14.30 21.61
N VAL A 126 -19.61 -13.34 21.71
CA VAL A 126 -19.39 -11.92 21.35
C VAL A 126 -19.14 -11.11 22.62
N ALA A 127 -17.89 -10.87 23.00
CA ALA A 127 -17.54 -10.43 24.36
C ALA A 127 -18.30 -9.17 24.84
N ASP A 128 -18.50 -8.20 23.96
CA ASP A 128 -19.23 -6.97 24.26
C ASP A 128 -20.75 -7.19 24.28
N ILE A 129 -21.38 -6.85 25.41
CA ILE A 129 -22.82 -7.02 25.60
C ILE A 129 -23.66 -6.10 24.70
N ASN A 130 -23.19 -4.89 24.41
CA ASN A 130 -23.87 -3.93 23.55
C ASN A 130 -23.80 -4.36 22.08
N LEU A 131 -22.65 -4.88 21.64
CA LEU A 131 -22.46 -5.48 20.33
C LEU A 131 -23.35 -6.71 20.18
N ARG A 132 -23.34 -7.62 21.18
CA ARG A 132 -24.20 -8.81 21.18
C ARG A 132 -25.68 -8.44 21.10
N ASN A 133 -26.13 -7.50 21.91
CA ASN A 133 -27.52 -7.04 21.89
C ASN A 133 -27.88 -6.41 20.54
N THR A 134 -26.95 -5.67 19.92
CA THR A 134 -27.13 -5.11 18.58
C THR A 134 -27.29 -6.22 17.54
N LEU A 135 -26.42 -7.23 17.55
CA LEU A 135 -26.51 -8.36 16.65
C LEU A 135 -27.79 -9.18 16.86
N LYS A 136 -28.27 -9.34 18.10
CA LYS A 136 -29.55 -10.00 18.39
C LYS A 136 -30.75 -9.25 17.81
N VAL A 137 -30.71 -7.92 17.79
CA VAL A 137 -31.77 -7.11 17.16
C VAL A 137 -31.75 -7.29 15.64
N ILE A 138 -30.57 -7.33 15.03
CA ILE A 138 -30.40 -7.44 13.58
C ILE A 138 -30.71 -8.86 13.08
N GLY A 139 -30.27 -9.87 13.83
CA GLY A 139 -30.45 -11.28 13.50
C GLY A 139 -30.69 -12.10 14.77
N PRO A 140 -31.94 -12.19 15.28
CA PRO A 140 -32.25 -13.00 16.45
C PRO A 140 -31.85 -14.47 16.30
N GLN A 141 -31.85 -14.99 15.06
CA GLN A 141 -31.45 -16.35 14.72
C GLN A 141 -29.96 -16.62 14.92
N LEU A 142 -29.13 -15.57 15.00
CA LEU A 142 -27.68 -15.67 15.16
C LEU A 142 -27.28 -16.29 16.49
N PHE A 143 -28.12 -16.18 17.51
CA PHE A 143 -27.81 -16.63 18.86
C PHE A 143 -28.63 -17.85 19.26
N ASP A 144 -28.04 -18.71 20.09
CA ASP A 144 -28.76 -19.78 20.78
C ASP A 144 -29.40 -19.29 22.09
N ALA A 145 -30.04 -20.21 22.81
CA ALA A 145 -30.68 -19.90 24.09
C ALA A 145 -29.68 -19.55 25.21
N GLN A 146 -28.38 -19.77 24.97
CA GLN A 146 -27.28 -19.46 25.87
C GLN A 146 -26.52 -18.21 25.40
N ASP A 147 -27.13 -17.41 24.52
CA ASP A 147 -26.57 -16.18 23.98
C ASP A 147 -25.26 -16.35 23.21
N SER A 148 -24.94 -17.56 22.75
CA SER A 148 -23.75 -17.86 21.96
C SER A 148 -24.05 -17.81 20.47
N LEU A 149 -23.12 -17.28 19.67
CA LEU A 149 -23.27 -17.15 18.23
C LEU A 149 -23.22 -18.53 17.55
N LYS A 150 -24.27 -18.86 16.80
CA LYS A 150 -24.32 -20.04 15.94
C LYS A 150 -23.45 -19.80 14.72
N LEU A 151 -22.23 -20.35 14.73
CA LEU A 151 -21.23 -20.08 13.68
C LEU A 151 -21.70 -20.39 12.26
N SER A 152 -22.47 -21.46 12.05
CA SER A 152 -23.02 -21.78 10.72
C SER A 152 -23.98 -20.70 10.23
N VAL A 153 -24.80 -20.16 11.12
CA VAL A 153 -25.74 -19.07 10.80
C VAL A 153 -24.98 -17.77 10.54
N ALA A 154 -23.96 -17.47 11.35
CA ALA A 154 -23.14 -16.27 11.18
C ALA A 154 -22.32 -16.26 9.88
N ALA A 155 -21.80 -17.42 9.47
CA ALA A 155 -21.04 -17.57 8.23
C ALA A 155 -21.88 -17.23 6.99
N ASP A 156 -23.17 -17.58 7.00
CA ASP A 156 -24.09 -17.33 5.89
C ASP A 156 -24.89 -16.03 6.04
N PHE A 157 -24.80 -15.35 7.19
CA PHE A 157 -25.60 -14.19 7.51
C PHE A 157 -25.30 -13.01 6.58
N GLU A 158 -26.35 -12.44 5.99
CA GLU A 158 -26.26 -11.29 5.11
C GLU A 158 -26.78 -10.04 5.82
N PHE A 159 -25.87 -9.11 6.09
CA PHE A 159 -26.25 -7.76 6.50
C PHE A 159 -26.89 -7.03 5.32
N GLU A 160 -27.82 -6.13 5.62
CA GLU A 160 -28.40 -5.23 4.61
C GLU A 160 -27.27 -4.44 3.93
N ASN A 161 -27.16 -4.58 2.61
CA ASN A 161 -26.06 -4.02 1.80
C ASN A 161 -24.65 -4.39 2.32
N GLY A 162 -24.50 -5.51 3.03
CA GLY A 162 -23.24 -5.91 3.66
C GLY A 162 -22.77 -4.95 4.77
N THR A 163 -23.67 -4.18 5.38
CA THR A 163 -23.34 -3.10 6.32
C THR A 163 -23.80 -3.39 7.74
N LEU A 164 -22.90 -3.23 8.71
CA LEU A 164 -23.22 -3.22 10.13
C LEU A 164 -22.98 -1.82 10.71
N ASN A 165 -24.04 -1.21 11.25
CA ASN A 165 -23.97 0.05 11.98
C ASN A 165 -24.10 -0.17 13.49
N ILE A 166 -22.99 0.08 14.18
CA ILE A 166 -22.85 -0.03 15.63
C ILE A 166 -22.44 1.30 16.27
N SER A 167 -22.60 2.42 15.56
CA SER A 167 -22.20 3.74 16.04
C SER A 167 -23.00 4.23 17.25
N GLY A 168 -22.35 4.88 18.21
CA GLY A 168 -22.99 5.47 19.38
C GLY A 168 -23.59 4.47 20.36
N LYS A 169 -23.14 3.20 20.33
CA LYS A 169 -23.74 2.11 21.12
C LYS A 169 -22.96 1.75 22.40
N GLY A 170 -21.92 2.51 22.72
CA GLY A 170 -21.09 2.27 23.89
C GLY A 170 -20.36 0.93 23.83
N ILE A 171 -19.94 0.53 22.62
CA ILE A 171 -19.20 -0.70 22.40
C ILE A 171 -17.74 -0.48 22.75
N THR A 172 -17.14 -1.48 23.40
CA THR A 172 -15.75 -1.51 23.83
C THR A 172 -14.94 -2.63 23.19
N ASN A 173 -15.60 -3.61 22.54
CA ASN A 173 -14.90 -4.74 21.93
C ASN A 173 -15.64 -5.26 20.68
N LEU A 174 -14.90 -5.45 19.58
CA LEU A 174 -15.42 -5.91 18.28
C LEU A 174 -15.30 -7.42 18.04
N SER A 175 -14.78 -8.18 19.02
CA SER A 175 -14.63 -9.63 18.91
C SER A 175 -15.95 -10.33 18.61
N GLY A 176 -15.90 -11.31 17.72
CA GLY A 176 -17.04 -12.00 17.15
C GLY A 176 -17.43 -11.49 15.77
N LEU A 177 -17.02 -10.28 15.36
CA LEU A 177 -17.29 -9.77 14.00
C LEU A 177 -16.50 -10.51 12.92
N GLU A 178 -15.36 -11.12 13.24
CA GLU A 178 -14.58 -11.97 12.32
C GLU A 178 -15.33 -13.25 11.91
N LYS A 179 -16.45 -13.57 12.57
CA LYS A 179 -17.32 -14.70 12.22
C LYS A 179 -18.32 -14.38 11.10
N PHE A 180 -18.31 -13.16 10.57
CA PHE A 180 -19.23 -12.69 9.53
C PHE A 180 -18.48 -12.37 8.22
N PRO A 181 -18.15 -13.37 7.40
CA PRO A 181 -17.33 -13.17 6.19
C PRO A 181 -18.02 -12.31 5.11
N LYS A 182 -19.35 -12.15 5.18
CA LYS A 182 -20.14 -11.32 4.27
C LYS A 182 -20.25 -9.85 4.71
N LEU A 183 -19.69 -9.47 5.87
CA LEU A 183 -19.66 -8.08 6.33
C LEU A 183 -18.64 -7.29 5.50
N LYS A 184 -19.12 -6.29 4.76
CA LYS A 184 -18.30 -5.43 3.89
C LYS A 184 -18.04 -4.05 4.48
N THR A 185 -18.98 -3.51 5.26
CA THR A 185 -18.89 -2.15 5.77
C THR A 185 -19.23 -2.09 7.25
N LEU A 186 -18.31 -1.54 8.05
CA LEU A 186 -18.47 -1.36 9.49
C LEU A 186 -18.52 0.13 9.86
N TRP A 187 -19.64 0.55 10.46
CA TRP A 187 -19.76 1.87 11.09
C TRP A 187 -19.68 1.71 12.60
N ALA A 188 -18.58 2.18 13.19
CA ALA A 188 -18.26 2.07 14.61
C ALA A 188 -17.99 3.42 15.28
N THR A 189 -18.30 4.54 14.62
CA THR A 189 -18.17 5.92 15.15
C THR A 189 -18.81 6.12 16.53
N ASP A 190 -18.24 7.00 17.35
CA ASP A 190 -18.74 7.39 18.68
C ASP A 190 -18.89 6.20 19.66
N ASN A 191 -17.84 5.37 19.77
CA ASN A 191 -17.75 4.27 20.72
C ASN A 191 -16.54 4.41 21.66
N ASN A 192 -16.26 3.40 22.49
CA ASN A 192 -15.13 3.38 23.41
C ASN A 192 -14.26 2.13 23.21
N LEU A 193 -13.78 1.96 21.97
CA LEU A 193 -13.23 0.70 21.48
C LEU A 193 -11.85 0.36 22.04
N GLY A 194 -11.07 1.35 22.52
CA GLY A 194 -9.75 1.11 23.08
C GLY A 194 -8.82 0.43 22.08
N ASN A 195 -8.37 -0.79 22.38
CA ASN A 195 -7.60 -1.60 21.43
C ASN A 195 -8.52 -2.36 20.47
N ILE A 196 -8.24 -2.26 19.18
CA ILE A 196 -8.99 -2.94 18.12
C ILE A 196 -8.13 -3.99 17.43
N GLU A 197 -8.63 -5.23 17.42
CA GLU A 197 -8.09 -6.35 16.63
C GLU A 197 -9.06 -6.69 15.50
N LEU A 198 -8.64 -6.53 14.24
CA LEU A 198 -9.46 -6.81 13.04
C LEU A 198 -8.90 -7.96 12.19
N VAL A 199 -8.02 -8.77 12.78
CA VAL A 199 -7.44 -9.94 12.12
C VAL A 199 -8.55 -10.94 11.78
N GLY A 200 -8.54 -11.47 10.55
CA GLY A 200 -9.54 -12.42 10.06
C GLY A 200 -10.83 -11.78 9.53
N MET A 201 -10.93 -10.45 9.48
CA MET A 201 -12.01 -9.75 8.79
C MET A 201 -11.74 -9.62 7.27
N ASP A 202 -11.47 -10.74 6.61
CA ASP A 202 -10.97 -10.80 5.23
C ASP A 202 -11.94 -10.28 4.16
N GLY A 203 -13.22 -10.10 4.50
CA GLY A 203 -14.26 -9.56 3.62
C GLY A 203 -14.49 -8.05 3.75
N ILE A 204 -13.86 -7.38 4.71
CA ILE A 204 -14.13 -5.98 5.01
C ILE A 204 -13.58 -5.07 3.91
N VAL A 205 -14.40 -4.11 3.47
CA VAL A 205 -14.07 -3.14 2.41
C VAL A 205 -13.98 -1.73 2.97
N SER A 206 -14.80 -1.39 3.98
CA SER A 206 -14.83 -0.04 4.53
C SER A 206 -15.05 -0.03 6.04
N ILE A 207 -14.26 0.79 6.75
CA ILE A 207 -14.36 1.00 8.20
C ILE A 207 -14.48 2.49 8.48
N PHE A 208 -15.51 2.86 9.24
CA PHE A 208 -15.77 4.21 9.73
C PHE A 208 -15.79 4.18 11.27
N ALA A 209 -14.75 4.69 11.92
CA ALA A 209 -14.57 4.62 13.37
C ALA A 209 -14.09 5.95 13.95
N TRP A 210 -14.77 7.04 13.58
CA TRP A 210 -14.48 8.38 14.09
C TRP A 210 -14.75 8.45 15.60
N SER A 211 -13.97 9.24 16.34
CA SER A 211 -14.25 9.58 17.75
C SER A 211 -14.56 8.34 18.62
N SER A 212 -13.80 7.25 18.45
CA SER A 212 -14.12 5.94 19.04
C SER A 212 -13.17 5.51 20.15
N ASN A 213 -12.38 6.46 20.66
CA ASN A 213 -11.35 6.26 21.68
C ASN A 213 -10.38 5.10 21.35
N ILE A 214 -9.97 4.99 20.09
CA ILE A 214 -9.05 3.94 19.62
C ILE A 214 -7.62 4.29 20.03
N THR A 215 -7.02 3.48 20.90
CA THR A 215 -5.65 3.66 21.41
C THR A 215 -4.62 2.87 20.61
N SER A 216 -5.04 1.75 20.02
CA SER A 216 -4.22 0.91 19.14
C SER A 216 -5.09 0.12 18.18
N MET A 217 -4.55 -0.21 17.01
CA MET A 217 -5.25 -0.99 15.99
C MET A 217 -4.30 -1.96 15.31
N ASN A 218 -4.68 -3.23 15.26
CA ASN A 218 -4.04 -4.24 14.44
C ASN A 218 -4.98 -4.65 13.31
N ILE A 219 -4.54 -4.43 12.08
CA ILE A 219 -5.33 -4.72 10.87
C ILE A 219 -4.47 -5.34 9.79
N GLN A 220 -4.98 -6.43 9.23
CA GLN A 220 -4.40 -7.12 8.09
C GLN A 220 -5.54 -7.44 7.13
N SER A 221 -5.65 -6.71 6.03
CA SER A 221 -6.75 -6.88 5.09
C SER A 221 -6.32 -6.66 3.65
N LYS A 222 -6.56 -7.67 2.81
CA LYS A 222 -6.31 -7.58 1.37
C LYS A 222 -7.45 -6.89 0.61
N THR A 223 -8.57 -6.60 1.28
CA THR A 223 -9.82 -6.10 0.67
C THR A 223 -10.20 -4.70 1.16
N LEU A 224 -9.63 -4.22 2.25
CA LEU A 224 -9.95 -2.91 2.81
C LEU A 224 -9.56 -1.80 1.84
N GLN A 225 -10.55 -1.00 1.43
CA GLN A 225 -10.39 0.11 0.49
C GLN A 225 -10.57 1.47 1.16
N THR A 226 -11.33 1.56 2.26
CA THR A 226 -11.64 2.82 2.93
C THR A 226 -11.47 2.69 4.44
N LEU A 227 -10.63 3.54 5.04
CA LEU A 227 -10.42 3.62 6.48
C LEU A 227 -10.55 5.06 6.97
N TYR A 228 -11.66 5.38 7.63
CA TYR A 228 -11.91 6.69 8.22
C TYR A 228 -11.99 6.55 9.74
N MET A 229 -10.99 7.07 10.46
CA MET A 229 -10.88 6.92 11.91
C MET A 229 -10.28 8.14 12.60
N GLY A 230 -10.61 9.35 12.11
CA GLY A 230 -10.18 10.59 12.74
C GLY A 230 -10.68 10.77 14.19
N ASN A 231 -10.05 11.68 14.93
CA ASN A 231 -10.29 11.97 16.34
C ASN A 231 -10.12 10.74 17.26
N ASN A 232 -8.99 10.04 17.13
CA ASN A 232 -8.65 8.92 18.01
C ASN A 232 -7.24 9.13 18.63
N PRO A 233 -7.00 8.64 19.86
CA PRO A 233 -5.75 8.90 20.59
C PRO A 233 -4.56 8.00 20.22
N LEU A 234 -4.65 7.13 19.21
CA LEU A 234 -3.52 6.31 18.78
C LEU A 234 -2.36 7.17 18.27
N THR A 235 -1.13 6.77 18.56
CA THR A 235 0.08 7.48 18.07
C THR A 235 0.83 6.69 17.01
N GLU A 236 0.51 5.41 16.82
CA GLU A 236 1.17 4.54 15.86
C GLU A 236 0.16 3.72 15.09
N LEU A 237 0.39 3.56 13.78
CA LEU A 237 -0.47 2.74 12.90
C LEU A 237 0.34 2.10 11.78
N ASP A 238 0.20 0.79 11.63
CA ASP A 238 0.78 0.02 10.52
C ASP A 238 -0.32 -0.44 9.54
N LEU A 239 -0.29 0.12 8.32
CA LEU A 239 -1.16 -0.24 7.20
C LEU A 239 -0.36 -0.89 6.05
N SER A 240 0.90 -1.29 6.27
CA SER A 240 1.73 -1.99 5.29
C SER A 240 1.12 -3.35 4.84
N LYS A 241 0.20 -3.89 5.63
CA LYS A 241 -0.53 -5.14 5.33
C LYS A 241 -1.91 -4.91 4.72
N CYS A 242 -2.19 -3.69 4.27
CA CYS A 242 -3.47 -3.30 3.67
C CYS A 242 -3.30 -2.79 2.23
N PRO A 243 -2.91 -3.67 1.28
CA PRO A 243 -2.51 -3.22 -0.05
C PRO A 243 -3.65 -2.58 -0.86
N ALA A 244 -4.92 -2.91 -0.59
CA ALA A 244 -6.06 -2.39 -1.35
C ALA A 244 -6.56 -1.01 -0.88
N LEU A 245 -5.94 -0.39 0.13
CA LEU A 245 -6.43 0.86 0.73
C LEU A 245 -6.36 2.06 -0.21
N LEU A 246 -7.53 2.60 -0.59
CA LEU A 246 -7.71 3.71 -1.53
C LEU A 246 -7.92 5.06 -0.83
N ASN A 247 -8.70 5.08 0.27
CA ASN A 247 -9.13 6.30 0.96
C ASN A 247 -8.79 6.22 2.45
N ILE A 248 -8.03 7.18 2.98
CA ILE A 248 -7.54 7.15 4.37
C ILE A 248 -7.72 8.52 5.04
N VAL A 249 -8.68 8.63 5.95
CA VAL A 249 -8.90 9.87 6.72
C VAL A 249 -8.61 9.61 8.19
N LEU A 250 -7.49 10.17 8.66
CA LEU A 250 -6.89 10.01 9.98
C LEU A 250 -6.72 11.37 10.68
N ASP A 251 -7.67 12.29 10.44
CA ASP A 251 -7.67 13.64 11.00
C ASP A 251 -7.49 13.61 12.53
N ASN A 252 -6.64 14.49 13.07
CA ASN A 252 -6.51 14.70 14.52
C ASN A 252 -6.14 13.43 15.33
N ILE A 253 -5.14 12.66 14.84
CA ILE A 253 -4.60 11.47 15.53
C ILE A 253 -3.18 11.70 16.10
N LYS A 254 -2.43 12.70 15.61
CA LYS A 254 -1.08 13.07 16.10
C LYS A 254 -0.11 11.87 16.15
N PHE A 255 0.16 11.30 14.98
CA PHE A 255 1.06 10.17 14.84
C PHE A 255 2.50 10.51 15.25
N ARG A 256 3.17 9.51 15.85
CA ARG A 256 4.62 9.37 15.92
C ARG A 256 5.12 8.41 14.84
N LYS A 257 4.35 7.39 14.50
CA LYS A 257 4.68 6.45 13.42
C LYS A 257 3.46 6.13 12.57
N LEU A 258 3.59 6.24 11.26
CA LEU A 258 2.56 5.80 10.31
C LEU A 258 3.24 5.02 9.19
N ASP A 259 2.81 3.77 8.96
CA ASP A 259 3.26 2.98 7.82
C ASP A 259 2.12 2.81 6.81
N ILE A 260 2.27 3.43 5.64
CA ILE A 260 1.37 3.32 4.49
C ILE A 260 2.13 2.84 3.25
N SER A 261 3.29 2.19 3.46
CA SER A 261 4.24 1.86 2.41
C SER A 261 3.66 0.99 1.28
N ASN A 262 2.75 0.08 1.62
CA ASN A 262 2.12 -0.81 0.65
C ASN A 262 0.68 -0.42 0.29
N CYS A 263 0.14 0.68 0.83
CA CYS A 263 -1.23 1.11 0.52
C CYS A 263 -1.34 1.57 -0.94
N MET A 264 -2.31 1.06 -1.69
CA MET A 264 -2.66 1.55 -3.02
C MET A 264 -3.46 2.86 -2.92
N CYS A 265 -2.84 3.99 -2.64
CA CYS A 265 -3.55 5.27 -2.64
C CYS A 265 -3.95 5.67 -4.06
N PHE A 266 -5.26 5.86 -4.29
CA PHE A 266 -5.84 6.34 -5.54
C PHE A 266 -6.51 7.72 -5.33
N GLY A 267 -6.00 8.78 -5.96
CA GLY A 267 -6.75 10.01 -6.22
C GLY A 267 -6.89 11.00 -5.06
N SER A 268 -6.28 12.18 -5.24
CA SER A 268 -6.33 13.40 -4.41
C SER A 268 -5.82 13.27 -2.96
N PHE A 269 -4.90 14.17 -2.59
CA PHE A 269 -4.53 14.41 -1.19
C PHE A 269 -5.71 14.82 -0.31
N ASP A 270 -6.83 15.25 -0.90
CA ASP A 270 -8.04 15.55 -0.14
C ASP A 270 -8.55 14.32 0.64
N ASN A 271 -8.26 13.12 0.14
CA ASN A 271 -8.62 11.84 0.73
C ASN A 271 -7.57 11.30 1.72
N PHE A 272 -6.50 12.06 1.96
CA PHE A 272 -5.39 11.71 2.86
C PHE A 272 -5.15 12.84 3.84
N LYS A 273 -5.65 12.65 5.04
CA LYS A 273 -5.44 13.61 6.11
C LYS A 273 -4.91 12.89 7.33
N PHE A 274 -3.71 13.26 7.73
CA PHE A 274 -3.04 12.76 8.92
C PHE A 274 -2.19 13.89 9.48
N ASP A 275 -2.07 13.93 10.80
CA ASP A 275 -1.25 14.88 11.53
C ASP A 275 -0.15 14.12 12.28
N PHE A 276 1.05 14.70 12.36
CA PHE A 276 2.14 14.21 13.21
C PHE A 276 2.30 15.06 14.47
N ASP A 277 2.83 14.47 15.55
CA ASP A 277 3.25 15.20 16.75
C ASP A 277 4.61 15.87 16.52
N THR A 278 4.58 17.10 15.98
CA THR A 278 5.79 17.86 15.64
C THR A 278 6.66 18.26 16.84
N ASN A 279 6.26 17.93 18.08
CA ASN A 279 7.10 18.14 19.27
C ASN A 279 8.09 16.98 19.51
N GLN A 280 7.99 15.90 18.73
CA GLN A 280 8.81 14.70 18.88
C GLN A 280 9.31 14.21 17.51
N GLU A 281 10.30 13.31 17.54
CA GLU A 281 10.70 12.61 16.32
C GLU A 281 9.54 11.74 15.81
N CYS A 282 9.18 11.95 14.56
CA CYS A 282 8.10 11.23 13.89
C CYS A 282 8.64 10.47 12.68
N GLN A 283 8.05 9.32 12.38
CA GLN A 283 8.37 8.48 11.23
C GLN A 283 7.14 8.25 10.34
N LEU A 284 7.28 8.51 9.06
CA LEU A 284 6.32 8.07 8.04
C LEU A 284 7.01 7.09 7.10
N LEU A 285 6.44 5.89 6.96
CA LEU A 285 6.87 4.89 5.99
C LEU A 285 5.93 4.91 4.79
N VAL A 286 6.50 5.13 3.61
CA VAL A 286 5.77 5.27 2.34
C VAL A 286 6.52 4.51 1.24
N SER A 287 5.85 4.07 0.18
CA SER A 287 6.59 3.65 -1.02
C SER A 287 7.14 4.86 -1.76
N ASN A 288 8.09 4.62 -2.67
CA ASN A 288 8.64 5.65 -3.55
C ASN A 288 7.56 6.47 -4.25
N ILE A 289 6.51 5.80 -4.75
CA ILE A 289 5.40 6.45 -5.46
C ILE A 289 4.70 7.47 -4.56
N TRP A 290 4.45 7.11 -3.30
CA TRP A 290 3.86 7.99 -2.29
C TRP A 290 4.75 9.17 -1.92
N PHE A 291 6.06 8.96 -1.78
CA PHE A 291 6.99 10.03 -1.48
C PHE A 291 6.94 11.13 -2.55
N TRP A 292 6.96 10.75 -3.83
CA TRP A 292 6.85 11.70 -4.93
C TRP A 292 5.51 12.42 -4.95
N HIS A 293 4.40 11.73 -4.65
CA HIS A 293 3.11 12.39 -4.47
C HIS A 293 3.11 13.43 -3.37
N MET A 294 3.58 13.08 -2.17
CA MET A 294 3.62 14.00 -1.03
C MET A 294 4.48 15.22 -1.32
N ASP A 295 5.62 15.02 -1.97
CA ASP A 295 6.49 16.10 -2.44
C ASP A 295 5.77 17.06 -3.39
N MET A 296 5.16 16.53 -4.46
CA MET A 296 4.50 17.32 -5.49
C MET A 296 3.39 18.22 -4.93
N PHE A 297 2.56 17.71 -4.02
CA PHE A 297 1.43 18.46 -3.47
C PHE A 297 1.83 19.42 -2.36
N ASN A 298 2.83 19.08 -1.54
CA ASN A 298 3.37 20.02 -0.55
C ASN A 298 3.95 21.29 -1.21
N ARG A 299 4.36 21.20 -2.48
CA ARG A 299 4.82 22.35 -3.30
C ARG A 299 3.68 23.12 -3.99
N SER A 300 2.44 22.66 -3.91
CA SER A 300 1.24 23.41 -4.32
C SER A 300 0.71 24.22 -3.14
N SER A 301 0.51 25.52 -3.32
CA SER A 301 -0.06 26.40 -2.29
C SER A 301 -1.48 26.00 -1.83
N ALA A 302 -2.13 25.08 -2.55
CA ALA A 302 -3.48 24.60 -2.27
C ALA A 302 -3.53 23.41 -1.28
N VAL A 303 -2.47 22.62 -1.15
CA VAL A 303 -2.45 21.47 -0.24
C VAL A 303 -1.59 21.81 0.96
N ARG A 304 -2.25 22.26 2.03
CA ARG A 304 -1.63 22.40 3.34
C ARG A 304 -1.45 20.99 3.93
N THR A 305 -0.35 20.31 3.64
CA THR A 305 0.16 19.33 4.63
C THR A 305 0.80 20.12 5.76
N ALA A 306 -0.03 20.74 6.60
CA ALA A 306 0.44 21.31 7.85
C ALA A 306 0.98 20.14 8.70
N GLY A 307 2.26 20.17 9.09
CA GLY A 307 2.79 19.22 10.08
C GLY A 307 3.81 18.19 9.60
N LEU A 308 4.28 18.22 8.35
CA LEU A 308 5.40 17.35 7.94
C LEU A 308 6.79 17.92 8.29
N SER A 309 6.88 19.18 8.72
CA SER A 309 8.17 19.77 9.12
C SER A 309 8.74 19.01 10.32
N GLY A 310 9.95 18.47 10.19
CA GLY A 310 10.62 17.66 11.22
C GLY A 310 10.21 16.18 11.23
N VAL A 311 9.35 15.72 10.32
CA VAL A 311 9.00 14.29 10.18
C VAL A 311 10.09 13.58 9.38
N LYS A 312 10.64 12.49 9.93
CA LYS A 312 11.52 11.57 9.22
C LYS A 312 10.67 10.69 8.31
N VAL A 313 11.00 10.64 7.02
CA VAL A 313 10.29 9.82 6.05
C VAL A 313 11.23 8.76 5.52
N THR A 314 10.89 7.52 5.84
CA THR A 314 11.62 6.35 5.38
C THR A 314 10.85 5.75 4.21
N THR A 315 11.43 5.83 3.02
CA THR A 315 10.80 5.26 1.83
C THR A 315 11.23 3.81 1.64
N ILE A 316 10.28 2.89 1.50
CA ILE A 316 10.62 1.52 1.07
C ILE A 316 10.93 1.56 -0.42
N GLY A 317 12.20 1.37 -0.79
CA GLY A 317 12.66 1.27 -2.19
C GLY A 317 13.51 2.44 -2.71
N LEU A 318 13.76 3.50 -1.95
CA LEU A 318 14.95 4.35 -2.14
C LEU A 318 15.91 3.95 -1.03
N ASP A 319 17.18 3.76 -1.36
CA ASP A 319 18.23 3.41 -0.38
C ASP A 319 18.56 4.57 0.59
N LYS A 320 17.62 5.51 0.83
CA LYS A 320 17.86 6.76 1.58
C LYS A 320 16.64 7.21 2.38
N GLU A 321 16.90 7.58 3.63
CA GLU A 321 15.99 8.29 4.52
C GLU A 321 15.94 9.79 4.16
N VAL A 322 14.75 10.41 4.20
CA VAL A 322 14.57 11.84 3.92
C VAL A 322 13.84 12.52 5.07
N VAL A 323 14.39 13.60 5.60
CA VAL A 323 13.71 14.44 6.60
C VAL A 323 12.97 15.57 5.88
N PHE A 324 11.67 15.70 6.13
CA PHE A 324 10.89 16.82 5.61
C PHE A 324 11.19 18.06 6.45
N ASP A 325 12.21 18.82 6.08
CA ASP A 325 12.32 20.22 6.52
C ASP A 325 11.84 21.13 5.39
N LYS A 326 11.09 22.16 5.75
CA LYS A 326 10.34 23.04 4.85
C LYS A 326 11.15 23.69 3.71
N ILE A 327 12.48 23.49 3.63
CA ILE A 327 13.38 24.16 2.69
C ILE A 327 14.53 23.28 2.14
N ASN A 328 14.85 22.07 2.65
CA ASN A 328 16.11 21.42 2.26
C ASN A 328 15.95 19.97 1.75
N TRP A 329 15.55 19.86 0.49
CA TRP A 329 15.69 18.65 -0.33
C TRP A 329 17.18 18.46 -0.68
N THR A 330 17.97 17.93 0.25
CA THR A 330 19.42 17.73 0.11
C THR A 330 19.78 16.56 -0.81
N ASN A 331 19.23 16.52 -2.03
CA ASN A 331 20.04 16.06 -3.15
C ASN A 331 20.92 17.23 -3.59
N ALA A 332 21.93 17.56 -2.77
CA ALA A 332 22.96 18.56 -3.04
C ALA A 332 23.95 18.10 -4.13
N GLY A 333 23.44 17.40 -5.13
CA GLY A 333 24.20 16.87 -6.25
C GLY A 333 23.99 17.70 -7.51
N THR A 334 24.93 17.57 -8.43
CA THR A 334 24.78 18.06 -9.79
C THR A 334 24.35 16.94 -10.73
N ALA A 335 23.70 17.29 -11.84
CA ALA A 335 23.38 16.37 -12.92
C ALA A 335 23.71 17.00 -14.28
N SER A 336 23.91 16.17 -15.30
CA SER A 336 24.19 16.65 -16.66
C SER A 336 22.89 16.85 -17.47
N MET A 337 22.89 17.85 -18.33
CA MET A 337 21.94 18.03 -19.43
C MET A 337 22.74 18.08 -20.73
N PRO A 338 23.06 16.94 -21.35
CA PRO A 338 24.04 16.87 -22.43
C PRO A 338 23.59 17.64 -23.68
N ASP A 339 22.30 17.61 -24.00
CA ASP A 339 21.74 18.31 -25.14
C ASP A 339 21.87 19.84 -24.97
N ALA A 340 22.58 20.49 -25.90
CA ALA A 340 22.87 21.91 -25.83
C ALA A 340 21.64 22.79 -26.07
N ASN A 341 20.71 22.34 -26.91
CA ASN A 341 19.50 23.08 -27.25
C ASN A 341 18.53 23.04 -26.05
N LEU A 342 18.30 21.84 -25.49
CA LEU A 342 17.52 21.65 -24.27
C LEU A 342 18.10 22.45 -23.11
N ARG A 343 19.42 22.37 -22.90
CA ARG A 343 20.10 23.13 -21.84
C ARG A 343 19.95 24.64 -22.01
N ALA A 344 20.06 25.15 -23.23
CA ALA A 344 19.85 26.57 -23.49
C ALA A 344 18.41 27.01 -23.20
N ILE A 345 17.41 26.21 -23.62
CA ILE A 345 15.99 26.47 -23.35
C ILE A 345 15.73 26.50 -21.84
N MET A 346 16.17 25.47 -21.12
CA MET A 346 15.94 25.36 -19.68
C MET A 346 16.67 26.45 -18.89
N LYS A 347 17.88 26.85 -19.29
CA LYS A 347 18.57 28.03 -18.72
C LYS A 347 17.80 29.34 -18.95
N GLY A 348 17.12 29.46 -20.10
CA GLY A 348 16.27 30.62 -20.39
C GLY A 348 15.08 30.72 -19.44
N TYR A 349 14.50 29.60 -19.03
CA TYR A 349 13.37 29.57 -18.09
C TYR A 349 13.79 29.58 -16.62
N CYS A 350 14.85 28.85 -16.28
CA CYS A 350 15.22 28.57 -14.90
C CYS A 350 16.75 28.71 -14.72
N PRO A 351 17.33 29.91 -14.90
CA PRO A 351 18.79 30.10 -14.84
C PRO A 351 19.38 29.73 -13.48
N GLN A 352 18.61 29.89 -12.39
CA GLN A 352 19.01 29.51 -11.03
C GLN A 352 19.26 28.01 -10.87
N ALA A 353 18.69 27.18 -11.75
CA ALA A 353 18.83 25.72 -11.72
C ALA A 353 20.18 25.23 -12.26
N PHE A 354 21.07 26.11 -12.73
CA PHE A 354 22.30 25.73 -13.41
C PHE A 354 23.54 26.35 -12.78
N SER A 355 24.61 25.55 -12.69
CA SER A 355 25.97 26.00 -12.42
C SER A 355 26.84 25.63 -13.61
N GLY A 356 27.24 26.62 -14.41
CA GLY A 356 27.89 26.34 -15.69
C GLY A 356 26.96 25.53 -16.60
N ASN A 357 27.35 24.32 -17.01
CA ASN A 357 26.51 23.42 -17.82
C ASN A 357 25.77 22.36 -16.99
N ASP A 358 26.07 22.26 -15.69
CA ASP A 358 25.48 21.27 -14.83
C ASP A 358 24.20 21.81 -14.19
N ILE A 359 23.24 20.92 -13.98
CA ILE A 359 22.02 21.16 -13.23
C ILE A 359 22.35 21.08 -11.74
N ILE A 360 21.92 22.06 -10.96
CA ILE A 360 21.85 21.97 -9.50
C ILE A 360 20.51 21.30 -9.17
N ILE A 361 20.52 20.04 -8.72
CA ILE A 361 19.29 19.23 -8.63
C ILE A 361 18.23 19.86 -7.71
N SER A 362 18.64 20.39 -6.55
CA SER A 362 17.72 21.04 -5.61
C SER A 362 17.02 22.25 -6.21
N GLU A 363 17.77 23.09 -6.94
CA GLU A 363 17.24 24.29 -7.58
C GLU A 363 16.33 23.95 -8.77
N ALA A 364 16.69 22.94 -9.57
CA ALA A 364 15.88 22.47 -10.70
C ALA A 364 14.52 21.94 -10.26
N ARG A 365 14.49 21.18 -9.16
CA ARG A 365 13.25 20.64 -8.59
C ARG A 365 12.33 21.74 -8.07
N ASN A 366 12.91 22.79 -7.48
CA ASN A 366 12.16 23.93 -6.96
C ASN A 366 11.82 24.98 -8.02
N ALA A 367 12.46 24.90 -9.20
CA ALA A 367 12.24 25.85 -10.28
C ALA A 367 10.80 25.80 -10.78
N LYS A 368 10.22 26.98 -10.99
CA LYS A 368 8.92 27.15 -11.63
C LYS A 368 9.10 27.58 -13.07
N LEU A 369 8.37 26.93 -13.97
CA LEU A 369 8.25 27.40 -15.33
C LEU A 369 7.45 28.71 -15.36
N PRO A 370 7.65 29.57 -16.38
CA PRO A 370 6.82 30.74 -16.58
C PRO A 370 5.33 30.40 -16.53
N THR A 371 4.55 31.16 -15.75
CA THR A 371 3.13 30.86 -15.48
C THR A 371 2.28 30.81 -16.75
N ASN A 372 2.66 31.57 -17.77
CA ASN A 372 2.01 31.57 -19.09
C ASN A 372 2.15 30.24 -19.85
N LEU A 373 3.08 29.36 -19.45
CA LEU A 373 3.20 28.03 -20.01
C LEU A 373 2.24 27.02 -19.39
N ALA A 374 1.66 27.30 -18.22
CA ALA A 374 0.78 26.37 -17.50
C ALA A 374 1.38 24.95 -17.40
N ASN A 375 2.66 24.86 -17.00
CA ASN A 375 3.42 23.60 -16.87
C ASN A 375 3.64 22.83 -18.18
N LYS A 376 3.34 23.44 -19.35
CA LYS A 376 3.60 22.87 -20.67
C LYS A 376 4.96 23.31 -21.22
N LEU A 377 5.86 22.36 -21.42
CA LEU A 377 7.14 22.56 -22.09
C LEU A 377 7.05 22.04 -23.53
N ASP A 378 7.09 22.98 -24.48
CA ASP A 378 7.10 22.67 -25.91
C ASP A 378 8.52 22.80 -26.48
N LEU A 379 9.07 21.63 -26.84
CA LEU A 379 10.39 21.42 -27.42
C LEU A 379 10.31 21.02 -28.89
N SER A 380 9.17 21.25 -29.55
CA SER A 380 8.98 20.84 -30.95
C SER A 380 9.97 21.56 -31.87
N ASP A 381 10.55 20.81 -32.82
CA ASP A 381 11.44 21.34 -33.85
C ASP A 381 12.67 22.09 -33.28
N LYS A 382 13.19 21.64 -32.12
CA LYS A 382 14.35 22.26 -31.44
C LYS A 382 15.66 21.51 -31.66
N ASN A 383 15.68 20.51 -32.55
CA ASN A 383 16.84 19.65 -32.77
C ASN A 383 17.35 19.02 -31.46
N ILE A 384 16.41 18.55 -30.63
CA ILE A 384 16.72 17.83 -29.39
C ILE A 384 17.11 16.39 -29.74
N THR A 385 18.22 15.92 -29.18
CA THR A 385 18.72 14.55 -29.33
C THR A 385 18.74 13.77 -28.03
N SER A 386 18.64 14.44 -26.88
CA SER A 386 18.48 13.79 -25.57
C SER A 386 17.62 14.64 -24.64
N LEU A 387 16.73 13.98 -23.89
CA LEU A 387 15.93 14.58 -22.80
C LEU A 387 16.62 14.45 -21.43
N ASP A 388 17.86 13.94 -21.38
CA ASP A 388 18.58 13.74 -20.13
C ASP A 388 18.71 15.05 -19.34
N GLY A 389 18.48 14.95 -18.04
CA GLY A 389 18.48 16.08 -17.11
C GLY A 389 17.12 16.77 -16.97
N LEU A 390 16.19 16.63 -17.92
CA LEU A 390 14.87 17.26 -17.81
C LEU A 390 14.00 16.66 -16.69
N LYS A 391 14.23 15.39 -16.31
CA LYS A 391 13.59 14.72 -15.17
C LYS A 391 13.76 15.38 -13.80
N TYR A 392 14.68 16.33 -13.66
CA TYR A 392 14.89 17.07 -12.42
C TYR A 392 14.01 18.33 -12.30
N PHE A 393 13.24 18.66 -13.32
CA PHE A 393 12.36 19.83 -13.35
C PHE A 393 10.91 19.42 -13.07
N ASP A 394 10.54 19.41 -11.79
CA ASP A 394 9.27 18.88 -11.29
C ASP A 394 8.02 19.67 -11.75
N ASP A 395 8.23 20.88 -12.29
CA ASP A 395 7.17 21.76 -12.78
C ASP A 395 6.77 21.48 -14.26
N VAL A 396 7.37 20.48 -14.91
CA VAL A 396 7.01 20.03 -16.27
C VAL A 396 5.94 18.94 -16.20
N TRP A 397 4.70 19.28 -16.55
CA TRP A 397 3.56 18.34 -16.48
C TRP A 397 3.08 17.90 -17.87
N TYR A 398 3.29 18.74 -18.87
CA TYR A 398 2.95 18.47 -20.27
C TYR A 398 4.20 18.66 -21.11
N LEU A 399 4.71 17.58 -21.70
CA LEU A 399 5.88 17.63 -22.56
C LEU A 399 5.46 17.42 -24.01
N VAL A 400 5.83 18.35 -24.88
CA VAL A 400 5.74 18.18 -26.33
C VAL A 400 7.16 18.22 -26.88
N CYS A 401 7.62 17.15 -27.49
CA CYS A 401 8.96 17.03 -28.08
C CYS A 401 8.90 16.49 -29.51
N ASP A 402 7.83 16.84 -30.22
CA ASP A 402 7.58 16.45 -31.61
C ASP A 402 8.73 16.90 -32.56
N ASN A 403 8.92 16.19 -33.67
CA ASN A 403 9.86 16.57 -34.73
C ASN A 403 11.29 16.82 -34.21
N ASN A 404 11.84 15.84 -33.49
CA ASN A 404 13.20 15.85 -32.95
C ASN A 404 13.93 14.54 -33.31
N ASN A 405 15.11 14.30 -32.72
CA ASN A 405 15.92 13.11 -32.97
C ASN A 405 16.40 12.44 -31.66
N ILE A 406 15.45 12.12 -30.80
CA ILE A 406 15.66 11.70 -29.40
C ILE A 406 16.12 10.24 -29.27
N SER A 407 15.91 9.41 -30.30
CA SER A 407 16.27 7.98 -30.36
C SER A 407 15.55 7.07 -29.35
N GLU A 408 15.54 7.40 -28.07
CA GLU A 408 14.89 6.61 -27.01
C GLU A 408 14.34 7.50 -25.89
N ILE A 409 13.24 7.07 -25.28
CA ILE A 409 12.70 7.68 -24.06
C ILE A 409 12.51 6.59 -23.02
N ASP A 410 13.27 6.70 -21.93
CA ASP A 410 13.06 5.97 -20.69
C ASP A 410 12.55 6.93 -19.63
N MET A 411 11.30 6.74 -19.21
CA MET A 411 10.64 7.63 -18.25
C MET A 411 11.03 7.36 -16.79
N THR A 412 12.02 6.50 -16.53
CA THR A 412 12.53 6.27 -15.16
C THR A 412 12.95 7.59 -14.51
N GLY A 413 12.31 7.93 -13.39
CA GLY A 413 12.56 9.18 -12.66
C GLY A 413 11.64 10.34 -13.04
N TRP A 414 10.74 10.17 -14.03
CA TRP A 414 9.80 11.20 -14.48
C TRP A 414 8.42 10.98 -13.84
N TYR A 415 8.29 11.35 -12.57
CA TYR A 415 7.10 11.02 -11.79
C TYR A 415 5.90 11.95 -12.06
N ASN A 416 6.15 13.17 -12.52
CA ASN A 416 5.14 14.25 -12.54
C ASN A 416 4.42 14.41 -13.88
N LEU A 417 4.93 13.78 -14.95
CA LEU A 417 4.38 13.96 -16.29
C LEU A 417 2.96 13.40 -16.38
N THR A 418 2.05 14.22 -16.88
CA THR A 418 0.66 13.85 -17.19
C THR A 418 0.49 13.55 -18.68
N THR A 419 1.22 14.28 -19.52
CA THR A 419 1.12 14.21 -20.98
C THR A 419 2.50 14.21 -21.61
N ILE A 420 2.71 13.34 -22.59
CA ILE A 420 3.87 13.37 -23.48
C ILE A 420 3.45 13.20 -24.94
N SER A 421 3.85 14.15 -25.78
CA SER A 421 3.78 14.04 -27.24
C SER A 421 5.21 14.00 -27.77
N ALA A 422 5.56 12.91 -28.44
CA ALA A 422 6.87 12.67 -29.06
C ALA A 422 6.67 12.18 -30.50
N LYS A 423 5.82 12.86 -31.27
CA LYS A 423 5.50 12.47 -32.65
C LYS A 423 6.69 12.74 -33.55
N ASN A 424 7.02 11.79 -34.42
CA ASN A 424 8.14 11.93 -35.36
C ASN A 424 9.43 12.42 -34.65
N ALA A 425 9.71 11.89 -33.46
CA ALA A 425 10.84 12.27 -32.62
C ALA A 425 12.08 11.39 -32.85
N GLY A 426 12.05 10.52 -33.87
CA GLY A 426 13.13 9.58 -34.18
C GLY A 426 13.22 8.41 -33.20
N LEU A 427 12.14 8.09 -32.49
CA LEU A 427 12.16 7.05 -31.47
C LEU A 427 12.35 5.66 -32.06
N THR A 428 13.13 4.85 -31.36
CA THR A 428 13.33 3.41 -31.57
C THR A 428 12.76 2.60 -30.43
N SER A 429 12.75 3.17 -29.22
CA SER A 429 12.12 2.60 -28.03
C SER A 429 11.46 3.65 -27.13
N PHE A 430 10.41 3.23 -26.43
CA PHE A 430 9.73 4.01 -25.40
C PHE A 430 9.44 3.10 -24.19
N LYS A 431 9.82 3.55 -23.00
CA LYS A 431 9.66 2.77 -21.77
C LYS A 431 9.10 3.63 -20.65
N THR A 432 8.15 3.06 -19.94
CA THR A 432 7.63 3.59 -18.68
C THR A 432 8.10 2.73 -17.51
N LYS A 433 8.18 3.35 -16.34
CA LYS A 433 8.45 2.74 -15.05
C LYS A 433 8.01 3.72 -13.95
N ASP A 434 6.97 3.37 -13.20
CA ASP A 434 6.45 4.16 -12.08
C ASP A 434 6.01 5.58 -12.48
N GLN A 435 5.15 5.70 -13.51
CA GLN A 435 4.52 6.95 -13.93
C GLN A 435 3.09 7.04 -13.37
N PRO A 436 2.94 7.55 -12.15
CA PRO A 436 1.64 7.58 -11.50
C PRO A 436 0.62 8.45 -12.22
N TRP A 437 1.03 9.56 -12.87
CA TRP A 437 0.15 10.58 -13.44
C TRP A 437 0.00 10.55 -14.96
N LEU A 438 0.77 9.73 -15.67
CA LEU A 438 0.78 9.77 -17.12
C LEU A 438 -0.55 9.24 -17.67
N ARG A 439 -1.25 10.07 -18.47
CA ARG A 439 -2.58 9.79 -19.04
C ARG A 439 -2.68 10.01 -20.53
N ASP A 440 -1.83 10.83 -21.12
CA ASP A 440 -1.88 11.11 -22.56
C ASP A 440 -0.51 10.95 -23.18
N ILE A 441 -0.41 10.00 -24.12
CA ILE A 441 0.85 9.55 -24.70
C ILE A 441 0.64 9.48 -26.21
N ASP A 442 1.37 10.32 -26.95
CA ASP A 442 1.34 10.33 -28.41
C ASP A 442 2.74 10.11 -28.98
N LEU A 443 2.98 8.92 -29.52
CA LEU A 443 4.23 8.49 -30.12
C LEU A 443 4.10 8.33 -31.64
N SER A 444 3.09 8.95 -32.26
CA SER A 444 2.76 8.71 -33.67
C SER A 444 3.89 9.04 -34.63
N ASN A 445 3.92 8.37 -35.77
CA ASN A 445 4.85 8.62 -36.88
C ASN A 445 6.34 8.47 -36.52
N ASN A 446 6.67 7.69 -35.50
CA ASN A 446 8.04 7.25 -35.28
C ASN A 446 8.32 6.01 -36.14
N THR A 447 8.82 6.23 -37.35
CA THR A 447 9.03 5.18 -38.37
C THR A 447 10.11 4.15 -38.01
N SER A 448 10.81 4.33 -36.89
CA SER A 448 11.79 3.39 -36.36
C SER A 448 11.41 2.81 -34.99
N LEU A 449 10.23 3.15 -34.44
CA LEU A 449 9.81 2.74 -33.10
C LEU A 449 9.33 1.29 -33.10
N LYS A 450 10.13 0.42 -32.49
CA LYS A 450 9.93 -1.03 -32.48
C LYS A 450 9.55 -1.58 -31.12
N TYR A 451 10.03 -0.95 -30.05
CA TYR A 451 9.89 -1.46 -28.68
C TYR A 451 9.14 -0.46 -27.81
N ILE A 452 8.01 -0.89 -27.27
CA ILE A 452 7.24 -0.10 -26.33
C ILE A 452 6.92 -0.94 -25.09
N ASP A 453 7.32 -0.46 -23.93
CA ASP A 453 7.01 -1.06 -22.63
C ASP A 453 6.25 -0.05 -21.79
N MET A 454 4.94 -0.24 -21.67
CA MET A 454 4.05 0.68 -20.96
C MET A 454 3.79 0.25 -19.53
N ARG A 455 4.59 -0.66 -18.95
CA ARG A 455 4.37 -1.11 -17.57
C ARG A 455 4.64 0.00 -16.56
N GLY A 456 3.91 -0.04 -15.44
CA GLY A 456 4.07 0.93 -14.37
C GLY A 456 3.46 2.31 -14.69
N ILE A 457 2.60 2.41 -15.70
CA ILE A 457 1.68 3.56 -15.81
C ILE A 457 0.42 3.23 -15.03
N SER A 458 0.01 4.12 -14.13
CA SER A 458 -1.23 4.07 -13.34
C SER A 458 -1.31 3.06 -12.17
N LEU A 459 -1.50 3.68 -10.99
CA LEU A 459 -2.17 3.17 -9.78
C LEU A 459 -3.03 4.30 -9.16
N LEU A 460 -3.51 5.29 -9.94
CA LEU A 460 -4.20 6.49 -9.38
C LEU A 460 -5.40 7.00 -10.18
N SER A 461 -5.50 6.73 -11.50
CA SER A 461 -6.62 7.24 -12.30
C SER A 461 -7.59 6.14 -12.65
N ASN A 462 -8.79 6.27 -12.13
CA ASN A 462 -9.95 5.50 -12.55
C ASN A 462 -10.47 5.92 -13.95
N TYR A 463 -9.64 6.40 -14.90
CA TYR A 463 -10.13 6.93 -16.18
C TYR A 463 -9.13 6.85 -17.35
N ASN A 464 -9.53 6.14 -18.41
CA ASN A 464 -9.22 6.31 -19.84
C ASN A 464 -7.88 7.00 -20.21
N ILE A 465 -6.76 6.30 -20.03
CA ILE A 465 -5.48 6.68 -20.63
C ILE A 465 -5.63 6.74 -22.15
N ARG A 466 -5.14 7.82 -22.76
CA ARG A 466 -4.93 7.96 -24.19
C ARG A 466 -3.50 7.51 -24.53
N PHE A 467 -3.37 6.53 -25.41
CA PHE A 467 -2.11 6.07 -25.98
C PHE A 467 -2.24 5.88 -27.49
N ILE A 468 -1.50 6.69 -28.25
CA ILE A 468 -1.45 6.65 -29.70
C ILE A 468 -0.03 6.40 -30.17
N ALA A 469 0.18 5.36 -30.98
CA ALA A 469 1.44 5.00 -31.61
C ALA A 469 1.22 4.53 -33.06
N THR A 470 0.35 5.24 -33.79
CA THR A 470 0.06 4.95 -35.20
C THR A 470 1.20 5.38 -36.11
N GLY A 471 1.41 4.68 -37.22
CA GLY A 471 2.53 4.95 -38.13
C GLY A 471 3.90 4.51 -37.59
N CYS A 472 3.90 3.64 -36.58
CA CYS A 472 5.10 3.04 -35.99
C CYS A 472 5.20 1.55 -36.41
N PRO A 473 6.38 1.01 -36.74
CA PRO A 473 6.53 -0.40 -37.08
C PRO A 473 6.80 -1.25 -35.82
N ILE A 474 5.83 -1.31 -34.90
CA ILE A 474 6.03 -1.95 -33.58
C ILE A 474 6.30 -3.45 -33.76
N GLU A 475 7.29 -3.97 -33.04
CA GLU A 475 7.62 -5.39 -32.92
C GLU A 475 7.24 -5.92 -31.52
N TYR A 476 7.33 -5.08 -30.48
CA TYR A 476 6.98 -5.42 -29.10
C TYR A 476 6.17 -4.30 -28.44
N LEU A 477 5.01 -4.65 -27.88
CA LEU A 477 4.17 -3.76 -27.07
C LEU A 477 3.69 -4.47 -25.80
N ASP A 478 3.98 -3.90 -24.64
CA ASP A 478 3.46 -4.35 -23.35
C ASP A 478 2.53 -3.31 -22.74
N LEU A 479 1.24 -3.62 -22.59
CA LEU A 479 0.20 -2.73 -22.06
C LEU A 479 -0.26 -3.09 -20.63
N ARG A 480 0.44 -4.00 -19.94
CA ARG A 480 0.03 -4.52 -18.63
C ARG A 480 0.26 -3.49 -17.50
N ASN A 481 -0.78 -3.16 -16.73
CA ASN A 481 -0.76 -2.06 -15.74
C ASN A 481 -1.76 -2.22 -14.56
N GLY A 482 -2.15 -3.44 -14.21
CA GLY A 482 -3.04 -3.71 -13.07
C GLY A 482 -4.43 -3.08 -13.22
N TYR A 483 -5.25 -3.66 -14.12
CA TYR A 483 -6.57 -3.21 -14.63
C TYR A 483 -6.54 -2.62 -16.05
N ALA A 484 -5.68 -3.14 -16.94
CA ALA A 484 -5.54 -2.66 -18.32
C ALA A 484 -6.90 -2.37 -19.04
N TRP A 485 -7.92 -3.21 -18.87
CA TRP A 485 -9.22 -3.04 -19.54
C TRP A 485 -9.97 -1.73 -19.22
N SER A 486 -9.91 -1.25 -17.97
CA SER A 486 -10.48 0.05 -17.56
C SER A 486 -9.47 1.18 -17.62
N THR A 487 -8.18 0.84 -17.63
CA THR A 487 -7.07 1.80 -17.73
C THR A 487 -7.00 2.42 -19.11
N TRP A 488 -7.10 1.63 -20.18
CA TRP A 488 -6.98 2.11 -21.55
C TRP A 488 -8.35 2.54 -22.10
N GLY A 489 -8.42 3.73 -22.71
CA GLY A 489 -9.68 4.21 -23.27
C GLY A 489 -10.19 3.32 -24.41
N GLN A 490 -11.48 2.98 -24.38
CA GLN A 490 -12.12 2.03 -25.29
C GLN A 490 -12.68 2.71 -26.56
N SER A 491 -11.88 3.60 -27.16
CA SER A 491 -12.21 4.28 -28.41
C SER A 491 -10.96 4.54 -29.24
N GLY A 492 -11.09 4.61 -30.56
CA GLY A 492 -9.94 4.73 -31.48
C GLY A 492 -9.12 6.00 -31.32
N ASP A 493 -9.71 7.07 -30.77
CA ASP A 493 -9.02 8.32 -30.39
C ASP A 493 -8.27 8.22 -29.05
N LYS A 494 -8.49 7.14 -28.29
CA LYS A 494 -7.87 6.86 -26.99
C LYS A 494 -6.85 5.73 -27.04
N LEU A 495 -7.07 4.67 -27.81
CA LEU A 495 -6.07 3.62 -27.99
C LEU A 495 -5.91 3.30 -29.47
N ALA A 496 -4.72 3.55 -30.01
CA ALA A 496 -4.39 3.21 -31.38
C ALA A 496 -2.90 2.93 -31.53
N PHE A 497 -2.55 1.84 -32.18
CA PHE A 497 -1.16 1.47 -32.45
C PHE A 497 -1.11 0.59 -33.69
N ASP A 498 0.03 0.60 -34.37
CA ASP A 498 0.29 -0.25 -35.54
C ASP A 498 1.49 -1.15 -35.27
N PHE A 499 1.38 -2.43 -35.62
CA PHE A 499 2.52 -3.33 -35.67
C PHE A 499 3.18 -3.28 -37.05
N THR A 500 4.45 -3.67 -37.14
CA THR A 500 5.12 -3.83 -38.43
C THR A 500 4.35 -4.78 -39.34
N ALA A 501 4.27 -4.41 -40.63
CA ALA A 501 3.71 -5.25 -41.69
C ALA A 501 4.65 -6.40 -42.08
N ASP A 502 5.93 -6.36 -41.66
CA ASP A 502 6.89 -7.43 -41.90
C ASP A 502 6.59 -8.64 -41.02
N THR A 503 5.89 -9.62 -41.60
CA THR A 503 5.50 -10.87 -40.93
C THR A 503 6.67 -11.81 -40.65
N SER A 504 7.89 -11.51 -41.12
CA SER A 504 9.10 -12.27 -40.78
C SER A 504 9.64 -11.91 -39.39
N LYS A 505 9.20 -10.78 -38.82
CA LYS A 505 9.59 -10.33 -37.48
C LYS A 505 8.73 -10.98 -36.41
N SER A 506 9.33 -11.21 -35.25
CA SER A 506 8.57 -11.52 -34.04
C SER A 506 7.74 -10.30 -33.66
N ARG A 507 6.43 -10.49 -33.51
CA ARG A 507 5.47 -9.42 -33.18
C ARG A 507 4.71 -9.86 -31.94
N THR A 508 4.90 -9.17 -30.82
CA THR A 508 4.30 -9.53 -29.53
C THR A 508 3.52 -8.38 -28.93
N LEU A 509 2.28 -8.66 -28.55
CA LEU A 509 1.43 -7.78 -27.75
C LEU A 509 1.11 -8.45 -26.41
N LYS A 510 1.37 -7.77 -25.30
CA LYS A 510 0.99 -8.26 -23.95
C LYS A 510 -0.12 -7.40 -23.36
N VAL A 511 -1.17 -8.05 -22.88
CA VAL A 511 -2.34 -7.41 -22.25
C VAL A 511 -2.81 -8.19 -21.02
N GLU A 512 -3.56 -7.54 -20.13
CA GLU A 512 -4.22 -8.19 -18.99
C GLU A 512 -5.69 -8.41 -19.29
N THR A 513 -6.28 -9.50 -18.78
CA THR A 513 -7.73 -9.76 -18.88
C THR A 513 -8.29 -10.25 -17.56
N ALA A 514 -9.55 -9.91 -17.28
CA ALA A 514 -10.36 -10.67 -16.32
C ALA A 514 -10.64 -12.06 -16.90
N GLU A 515 -10.94 -13.05 -16.04
CA GLU A 515 -11.24 -14.44 -16.43
C GLU A 515 -12.31 -14.57 -17.54
N ASN A 516 -13.16 -13.54 -17.73
CA ASN A 516 -14.25 -13.50 -18.71
C ASN A 516 -13.99 -12.64 -19.99
N GLY A 517 -12.75 -12.28 -20.33
CA GLY A 517 -12.40 -11.93 -21.72
C GLY A 517 -12.61 -10.48 -22.20
N GLY A 518 -12.33 -9.46 -21.37
CA GLY A 518 -12.55 -8.03 -21.68
C GLY A 518 -12.13 -7.61 -23.10
N TRP A 519 -10.89 -7.88 -23.51
CA TRP A 519 -10.32 -7.43 -24.79
C TRP A 519 -10.83 -8.13 -26.05
N SER A 520 -11.78 -9.06 -25.95
CA SER A 520 -12.33 -9.80 -27.10
C SER A 520 -13.61 -9.22 -27.68
N SER A 521 -14.14 -8.14 -27.08
CA SER A 521 -15.38 -7.49 -27.54
C SER A 521 -15.13 -6.40 -28.60
N VAL A 522 -16.11 -6.21 -29.49
CA VAL A 522 -16.16 -5.08 -30.42
C VAL A 522 -16.34 -3.79 -29.60
N TRP A 523 -15.54 -2.78 -29.86
CA TRP A 523 -15.64 -1.50 -29.15
C TRP A 523 -16.81 -0.68 -29.68
N ASN A 524 -17.46 0.10 -28.80
CA ASN A 524 -18.63 0.92 -29.15
C ASN A 524 -18.39 1.94 -30.28
N SER A 525 -17.13 2.23 -30.64
CA SER A 525 -16.76 3.28 -31.60
C SER A 525 -15.71 2.90 -32.65
N GLY A 526 -15.41 1.61 -32.88
CA GLY A 526 -14.47 1.21 -33.94
C GLY A 526 -13.86 -0.19 -33.79
N VAL A 527 -12.81 -0.45 -34.58
CA VAL A 527 -12.04 -1.71 -34.54
C VAL A 527 -11.18 -1.71 -33.29
N ASN A 528 -11.36 -2.73 -32.45
CA ASN A 528 -10.53 -2.97 -31.28
C ASN A 528 -9.05 -3.17 -31.72
N PRO A 529 -8.08 -2.36 -31.26
CA PRO A 529 -6.68 -2.45 -31.67
C PRO A 529 -6.03 -3.81 -31.37
N VAL A 530 -6.46 -4.48 -30.31
CA VAL A 530 -5.99 -5.85 -29.98
C VAL A 530 -6.53 -6.84 -30.99
N GLN A 531 -7.80 -6.71 -31.39
CA GLN A 531 -8.39 -7.53 -32.44
C GLN A 531 -7.70 -7.29 -33.80
N LYS A 532 -7.41 -6.03 -34.15
CA LYS A 532 -6.61 -5.67 -35.35
C LYS A 532 -5.22 -6.33 -35.32
N ALA A 533 -4.58 -6.40 -34.15
CA ALA A 533 -3.30 -7.08 -34.00
C ALA A 533 -3.41 -8.60 -34.22
N ILE A 534 -4.44 -9.25 -33.66
CA ILE A 534 -4.74 -10.67 -33.89
C ILE A 534 -4.94 -10.94 -35.39
N GLU A 535 -5.77 -10.11 -36.06
CA GLU A 535 -6.03 -10.23 -37.50
C GLU A 535 -4.76 -10.03 -38.37
N ALA A 536 -3.78 -9.28 -37.85
CA ALA A 536 -2.47 -9.10 -38.48
C ALA A 536 -1.46 -10.23 -38.19
N GLY A 537 -1.87 -11.28 -37.45
CA GLY A 537 -1.02 -12.41 -37.04
C GLY A 537 0.03 -12.03 -35.99
N VAL A 538 -0.28 -11.06 -35.13
CA VAL A 538 0.56 -10.68 -34.00
C VAL A 538 0.30 -11.66 -32.86
N ARG A 539 1.37 -12.14 -32.22
CA ARG A 539 1.27 -12.99 -31.03
C ARG A 539 0.76 -12.17 -29.85
N VAL A 540 -0.46 -12.41 -29.41
CA VAL A 540 -1.09 -11.74 -28.26
C VAL A 540 -1.04 -12.64 -27.03
N GLU A 541 -0.41 -12.17 -25.97
CA GLU A 541 -0.35 -12.83 -24.67
C GLU A 541 -1.31 -12.17 -23.66
N TYR A 542 -2.13 -13.00 -23.03
CA TYR A 542 -3.09 -12.58 -22.00
C TYR A 542 -2.59 -13.01 -20.63
N TYR A 543 -2.51 -12.05 -19.70
CA TYR A 543 -2.08 -12.26 -18.33
C TYR A 543 -3.23 -12.06 -17.34
N ASN A 544 -3.15 -12.72 -16.18
CA ASN A 544 -4.09 -12.48 -15.08
C ASN A 544 -3.88 -11.07 -14.50
N TRP A 545 -4.85 -10.59 -13.70
CA TRP A 545 -4.76 -9.30 -13.03
C TRP A 545 -3.47 -9.19 -12.23
N THR A 546 -2.76 -8.09 -12.46
CA THR A 546 -1.49 -7.81 -11.80
C THR A 546 -1.74 -6.86 -10.63
N ASN A 547 -0.97 -7.03 -9.56
CA ASN A 547 -0.80 -5.96 -8.60
C ASN A 547 0.48 -5.22 -9.01
N ALA A 548 0.33 -4.14 -9.78
CA ALA A 548 1.44 -3.34 -10.28
C ALA A 548 2.36 -2.82 -9.15
N ALA A 549 1.83 -2.65 -7.91
CA ALA A 549 2.60 -2.22 -6.75
C ALA A 549 3.58 -3.29 -6.22
N THR A 550 3.30 -4.57 -6.49
CA THR A 550 4.17 -5.69 -6.05
C THR A 550 5.22 -6.09 -7.10
N GLY A 551 5.21 -5.45 -8.28
CA GLY A 551 6.05 -5.87 -9.41
C GLY A 551 5.70 -7.27 -9.94
N ASN A 552 4.57 -7.84 -9.53
CA ASN A 552 4.15 -9.19 -9.87
C ASN A 552 3.24 -9.14 -11.10
N TYR A 553 3.80 -9.39 -12.28
CA TYR A 553 3.17 -9.11 -13.58
C TYR A 553 2.18 -10.16 -14.08
N GLY A 554 1.54 -10.88 -13.15
CA GLY A 554 0.50 -11.87 -13.41
C GLY A 554 1.03 -13.11 -14.13
N GLU A 555 0.32 -14.22 -13.99
CA GLU A 555 0.64 -15.44 -14.74
C GLU A 555 0.06 -15.37 -16.16
N LEU A 556 0.77 -15.98 -17.12
CA LEU A 556 0.29 -16.10 -18.49
C LEU A 556 -0.92 -17.05 -18.51
N LEU A 557 -2.08 -16.54 -18.92
CA LEU A 557 -3.32 -17.30 -19.02
C LEU A 557 -3.44 -18.03 -20.35
N LYS A 558 -3.21 -17.30 -21.45
CA LYS A 558 -3.31 -17.84 -22.82
C LYS A 558 -2.51 -17.03 -23.83
N THR A 559 -2.27 -17.64 -24.98
CA THR A 559 -1.67 -17.00 -26.16
C THR A 559 -2.61 -17.17 -27.36
N VAL A 560 -2.77 -16.12 -28.14
CA VAL A 560 -3.47 -16.10 -29.43
C VAL A 560 -2.45 -15.70 -30.50
N ASN A 561 -2.40 -16.42 -31.62
CA ASN A 561 -1.50 -16.17 -32.74
C ASN A 561 -2.27 -15.79 -33.99
#